data_AF-A0A4S8PQ11-F1
#
_entry.id   AF-A0A4S8PQ11-F1
#
_cell.length_a   1.000
_cell.length_b   1.000
_cell.length_c   1.000
_cell.angle_alpha   90.00
_cell.angle_beta   90.00
_cell.angle_gamma   90.00
#
_symmetry.space_group_name_H-M   'P 1'
#
loop_
_entity.id
_entity.type
_entity.pdbx_description
1 polymer ?
#
loop_
_entity_poly.entity_id
_entity_poly.type
_entity_poly.pdbx_seq_one_letter_code
_entity_poly.pdbx_strand_id
1 'polypeptide(L)'
;MTNVVPFPASCRIEISYGRLVRTVIIDANGYRPSPHDRGQELFFVEAVEPNSRILMWSGSSYDEAMQQARDLGSEFGPILDLVVVA
;
A
#
# COMPACT_ATOMS: atom_id res chain seq x y z
N MET A 1 -31.55 26.08 4.82
CA MET A 1 -30.78 25.20 5.73
C MET A 1 -30.51 23.92 4.96
N THR A 2 -29.26 23.67 4.58
CA THR A 2 -28.91 22.51 3.75
C THR A 2 -28.63 21.33 4.69
N ASN A 3 -29.50 20.34 4.71
CA ASN A 3 -29.33 19.08 5.45
C ASN A 3 -28.28 18.20 4.75
N VAL A 4 -27.03 18.67 4.69
CA VAL A 4 -25.92 17.85 4.23
C VAL A 4 -25.40 17.10 5.44
N VAL A 5 -25.74 15.82 5.53
CA VAL A 5 -25.04 14.90 6.43
C VAL A 5 -23.72 14.56 5.73
N PRO A 6 -22.55 14.96 6.26
CA PRO A 6 -21.28 14.52 5.71
C PRO A 6 -21.23 12.99 5.86
N PHE A 7 -21.18 12.28 4.75
CA PHE A 7 -20.86 10.85 4.78
C PHE A 7 -19.48 10.71 5.43
N PRO A 8 -19.30 9.85 6.44
CA PRO A 8 -17.99 9.60 6.99
C PRO A 8 -17.14 9.10 5.84
N ALA A 9 -16.11 9.87 5.53
CA ALA A 9 -15.31 9.60 4.37
C ALA A 9 -14.53 8.31 4.65
N SER A 10 -14.85 7.27 3.88
CA SER A 10 -14.58 5.88 4.26
C SER A 10 -13.09 5.60 4.25
N CYS A 11 -12.53 5.35 5.42
CA CYS A 11 -11.23 4.71 5.54
C CYS A 11 -11.35 3.26 5.02
N ARG A 12 -10.30 2.77 4.36
CA ARG A 12 -10.19 1.37 3.92
C ARG A 12 -8.73 0.96 3.82
N ILE A 13 -8.50 -0.34 3.78
CA ILE A 13 -7.21 -0.92 3.41
C ILE A 13 -7.26 -1.33 1.95
N GLU A 14 -6.23 -0.98 1.18
CA GLU A 14 -6.04 -1.47 -0.18
C GLU A 14 -4.80 -2.37 -0.25
N ILE A 15 -4.93 -3.49 -0.97
CA ILE A 15 -3.79 -4.33 -1.36
C ILE A 15 -3.55 -4.10 -2.85
N SER A 16 -2.38 -3.59 -3.20
CA SER A 16 -1.97 -3.38 -4.59
C SER A 16 -0.68 -4.16 -4.91
N TYR A 17 -0.40 -4.30 -6.20
CA TYR A 17 0.74 -5.07 -6.71
C TYR A 17 1.49 -4.26 -7.77
N GLY A 18 2.82 -4.38 -7.78
CA GLY A 18 3.65 -3.74 -8.78
C GLY A 18 5.01 -4.41 -8.94
N ARG A 19 5.60 -4.20 -10.12
CA ARG A 19 6.96 -4.64 -10.40
C ARG A 19 7.95 -3.50 -10.19
N LEU A 20 9.00 -3.74 -9.43
CA LEU A 20 9.98 -2.74 -9.07
C LEU A 20 10.85 -2.35 -10.27
N VAL A 21 10.70 -1.12 -10.74
CA VAL A 21 11.42 -0.61 -11.93
C VAL A 21 12.83 -0.13 -11.57
N ARG A 22 12.98 0.51 -10.42
CA ARG A 22 14.23 1.11 -9.96
C ARG A 22 14.23 1.25 -8.44
N THR A 23 15.36 0.92 -7.82
CA THR A 23 15.68 1.29 -6.43
C THR A 23 16.89 2.19 -6.40
N VAL A 24 16.95 3.03 -5.37
CA VAL A 24 18.10 3.89 -5.08
C VAL A 24 18.51 3.66 -3.63
N ILE A 25 19.80 3.57 -3.40
CA ILE A 25 20.38 3.58 -2.06
C ILE A 25 20.76 5.02 -1.77
N ILE A 26 20.27 5.52 -0.64
CA ILE A 26 20.59 6.84 -0.10
C ILE A 26 21.42 6.60 1.16
N ASP A 27 22.68 7.00 1.13
CA ASP A 27 23.56 6.95 2.29
C ASP A 27 24.47 8.18 2.36
N ALA A 28 25.44 8.16 3.29
CA ALA A 28 26.39 9.27 3.46
C ALA A 28 27.22 9.59 2.20
N ASN A 29 27.32 8.65 1.26
CA ASN A 29 28.04 8.84 0.00
C ASN A 29 27.13 9.33 -1.15
N GLY A 30 25.86 9.63 -0.85
CA GLY A 30 24.89 10.17 -1.81
C GLY A 30 23.96 9.13 -2.40
N TYR A 31 23.51 9.35 -3.63
CA TYR A 31 22.49 8.56 -4.31
C TYR A 31 23.12 7.61 -5.32
N ARG A 32 22.97 6.29 -5.14
CA ARG A 32 23.34 5.30 -6.16
C ARG A 32 22.17 4.39 -6.54
N PRO A 33 22.03 3.97 -7.81
CA PRO A 33 21.08 2.92 -8.17
C PRO A 33 21.44 1.60 -7.48
N SER A 34 20.44 0.87 -6.96
CA SER A 34 20.59 -0.54 -6.61
C SER A 34 20.08 -1.39 -7.77
N PRO A 35 20.94 -2.16 -8.45
CA PRO A 35 20.51 -3.01 -9.56
C PRO A 35 19.87 -4.32 -9.09
N HIS A 36 20.14 -4.74 -7.85
CA HIS A 36 19.78 -6.08 -7.35
C HIS A 36 18.27 -6.28 -7.16
N ASP A 37 17.54 -5.19 -6.95
CA ASP A 37 16.10 -5.27 -6.63
C ASP A 37 15.23 -5.08 -7.89
N ARG A 38 15.84 -4.77 -9.04
CA ARG A 38 15.09 -4.51 -10.27
C ARG A 38 14.33 -5.76 -10.72
N GLY A 39 13.06 -5.56 -11.04
CA GLY A 39 12.19 -6.60 -11.58
C GLY A 39 11.54 -7.47 -10.51
N GLN A 40 11.81 -7.22 -9.23
CA GLN A 40 11.11 -7.87 -8.12
C GLN A 40 9.63 -7.49 -8.12
N GLU A 41 8.82 -8.45 -7.70
CA GLU A 41 7.40 -8.30 -7.48
C GLU A 41 7.16 -7.85 -6.05
N LEU A 42 6.36 -6.79 -5.88
CA LEU A 42 6.03 -6.23 -4.58
C LEU A 42 4.52 -6.07 -4.45
N PHE A 43 4.04 -6.42 -3.27
CA PHE A 43 2.72 -6.13 -2.77
C PHE A 43 2.80 -4.95 -1.82
N PHE A 44 1.79 -4.10 -1.84
CA PHE A 44 1.69 -2.91 -1.00
C PHE A 44 0.36 -2.96 -0.27
N VAL A 45 0.41 -2.75 1.04
CA VAL A 45 -0.76 -2.59 1.90
C VAL A 45 -0.83 -1.13 2.29
N GLU A 46 -1.92 -0.48 1.93
CA GLU A 46 -2.07 0.97 2.07
C GLU A 46 -3.37 1.29 2.82
N ALA A 47 -3.27 2.14 3.84
CA ALA A 47 -4.43 2.76 4.45
C ALA A 47 -4.85 3.95 3.58
N VAL A 48 -6.08 3.91 3.07
CA VAL A 48 -6.64 4.96 2.22
C VAL A 48 -7.68 5.74 3.01
N GLU A 49 -7.32 6.98 3.28
CA GLU A 49 -8.18 8.00 3.86
C GLU A 49 -8.68 8.93 2.75
N PRO A 50 -9.64 9.84 3.05
CA PRO A 50 -10.29 10.65 2.02
C PRO A 50 -9.32 11.53 1.22
N ASN A 51 -8.24 11.99 1.85
CA ASN A 51 -7.26 12.92 1.28
C ASN A 51 -5.82 12.43 1.46
N SER A 52 -5.63 11.18 1.91
CA SER A 52 -4.32 10.66 2.28
C SER A 52 -4.22 9.17 1.92
N ARG A 53 -3.00 8.74 1.62
CA ARG A 53 -2.66 7.35 1.40
C ARG A 53 -1.36 7.07 2.12
N ILE A 54 -1.40 6.11 3.04
CA ILE A 54 -0.27 5.79 3.91
C ILE A 54 0.14 4.36 3.58
N LEU A 55 1.40 4.20 3.18
CA LEU A 55 1.99 2.88 3.00
C LEU A 55 2.20 2.25 4.37
N MET A 56 1.44 1.21 4.67
CA MET A 56 1.49 0.51 5.96
C MET A 56 2.51 -0.62 5.91
N TRP A 57 2.60 -1.30 4.76
CA TRP A 57 3.51 -2.42 4.57
C TRP A 57 3.83 -2.62 3.09
N SER A 58 5.03 -3.13 2.81
CA SER A 58 5.42 -3.60 1.48
C SER A 58 6.31 -4.83 1.56
N GLY A 59 6.13 -5.80 0.67
CA GLY A 59 6.95 -7.00 0.61
C GLY A 59 6.64 -7.85 -0.61
N SER A 60 7.32 -8.99 -0.75
CA SER A 60 7.25 -9.84 -1.95
C SER A 60 6.22 -10.96 -1.88
N SER A 61 5.48 -11.09 -0.77
CA SER A 61 4.50 -12.16 -0.55
C SER A 61 3.08 -11.61 -0.46
N TYR A 62 2.18 -12.14 -1.29
CA TYR A 62 0.76 -11.82 -1.23
C TYR A 62 0.13 -12.31 0.08
N ASP A 63 0.51 -13.51 0.55
CA ASP A 63 -0.03 -14.08 1.80
C ASP A 63 0.33 -13.21 3.01
N GLU A 64 1.56 -12.69 3.04
CA GLU A 64 1.99 -11.74 4.07
C GLU A 64 1.25 -10.40 3.94
N ALA A 65 1.04 -9.90 2.72
CA ALA A 65 0.26 -8.69 2.48
C ALA A 65 -1.18 -8.83 2.98
N MET A 66 -1.82 -9.97 2.70
CA MET A 66 -3.18 -10.26 3.14
C MET A 66 -3.26 -10.41 4.66
N GLN A 67 -2.26 -11.03 5.29
CA GLN A 67 -2.19 -11.10 6.75
C GLN A 67 -2.09 -9.69 7.36
N GLN A 68 -1.20 -8.85 6.83
CA GLN A 68 -1.05 -7.47 7.28
C GLN A 68 -2.34 -6.65 7.09
N ALA A 69 -3.02 -6.81 5.96
CA ALA A 69 -4.29 -6.14 5.73
C ALA A 69 -5.39 -6.57 6.73
N ARG A 70 -5.41 -7.85 7.13
CA ARG A 70 -6.35 -8.36 8.15
C ARG A 70 -6.04 -7.81 9.53
N ASP A 71 -4.77 -7.72 9.89
CA ASP A 71 -4.33 -7.18 11.18
C ASP A 71 -4.71 -5.69 11.31
N LEU A 72 -4.70 -4.95 10.19
CA LEU A 72 -5.08 -3.52 10.14
C LEU A 72 -6.59 -3.28 9.97
N GLY A 73 -7.37 -4.29 9.56
CA GLY A 73 -8.78 -4.14 9.18
C GLY A 73 -9.68 -3.61 10.31
N SER A 74 -9.35 -3.90 11.57
CA SER A 74 -10.08 -3.38 12.73
C SER A 74 -9.92 -1.87 12.94
N GLU A 75 -8.83 -1.28 12.46
CA GLU A 75 -8.49 0.13 12.68
C GLU A 75 -8.92 1.01 11.50
N PHE A 76 -8.71 0.51 10.27
CA PHE A 76 -8.88 1.31 9.05
C PHE A 76 -10.11 0.90 8.23
N GLY A 77 -10.77 -0.22 8.55
CA GLY A 77 -12.01 -0.64 7.90
C GLY A 77 -11.81 -1.72 6.84
N PRO A 78 -12.70 -1.78 5.81
CA PRO A 78 -12.75 -2.91 4.89
C PRO A 78 -11.48 -3.03 4.04
N ILE A 79 -11.17 -4.26 3.63
CA ILE A 79 -10.07 -4.58 2.73
C ILE A 79 -10.60 -4.59 1.29
N LEU A 80 -9.94 -3.84 0.41
CA LEU A 80 -10.13 -3.86 -1.03
C LEU A 80 -8.89 -4.46 -1.69
N ASP A 81 -9.04 -5.68 -2.18
CA ASP A 81 -7.97 -6.36 -2.93
C ASP A 81 -8.01 -5.92 -4.40
N LEU A 82 -6.96 -5.24 -4.84
CA LEU A 82 -6.79 -4.76 -6.21
C LEU A 82 -5.82 -5.63 -7.02
N VAL A 83 -5.33 -6.74 -6.44
CA VAL A 83 -4.46 -7.69 -7.12
C VAL A 83 -5.29 -8.51 -8.10
N VAL A 84 -5.30 -8.09 -9.37
CA VAL A 84 -5.94 -8.87 -10.44
C VAL A 84 -4.94 -9.89 -10.96
N VAL A 85 -5.26 -11.18 -10.79
CA VAL A 85 -4.51 -12.26 -11.44
C VAL A 85 -4.92 -12.25 -12.92
N ALA A 86 -3.99 -11.87 -13.79
CA ALA A 86 -4.17 -11.90 -15.24
C ALA A 86 -4.18 -13.34 -15.79
#